data_AF-A0A5B0G5A9-F1
#
_entry.id   AF-A0A5B0G5A9-F1
#
_cell.length_a   1.000
_cell.length_b   1.000
_cell.length_c   1.000
_cell.angle_alpha   90.00
_cell.angle_beta   90.00
_cell.angle_gamma   90.00
#
_symmetry.space_group_name_H-M   'P 1'
#
loop_
_entity.id
_entity.type
_entity.pdbx_description
1 polymer ?
#
loop_
_entity_poly.entity_id
_entity_poly.type
_entity_poly.pdbx_seq_one_letter_code
_entity_poly.pdbx_strand_id
1 'polypeptide(L)'
;MRVLGKIAEALIVKECNDSASANRKWGMYARRGQRINRALDRFKAIGTGLNRTKQLYPTKYSAGNTQRDIIWIHEDDVVDELMQMSRGDSDRTNRGVSAGLQVKVSFDGMSYVYPDMKSSRYEVPLVYFDLSGDFVKVANAIYKDCPGIVINQDLISGQFLSRECHEVLRSYYGVVLDLVKGKLRPDDIVRDEVLFDAFKKDVQEQNLHKEIIVV
;
A
#
# COMPACT_ATOMS: atom_id res chain seq x y z
N MET A 1 -9.06 -7.28 -7.87
CA MET A 1 -10.00 -7.49 -6.74
C MET A 1 -9.86 -6.32 -5.77
N ARG A 2 -10.95 -5.60 -5.44
CA ARG A 2 -10.87 -4.36 -4.64
C ARG A 2 -10.43 -4.60 -3.18
N VAL A 3 -10.78 -5.75 -2.61
CA VAL A 3 -10.49 -6.09 -1.20
C VAL A 3 -8.98 -6.14 -0.93
N LEU A 4 -8.20 -6.80 -1.79
CA LEU A 4 -6.74 -6.89 -1.62
C LEU A 4 -6.04 -5.54 -1.73
N GLY A 5 -6.56 -4.62 -2.55
CA GLY A 5 -6.07 -3.24 -2.58
C GLY A 5 -6.27 -2.54 -1.22
N LYS A 6 -7.42 -2.74 -0.58
CA LYS A 6 -7.68 -2.20 0.77
C LYS A 6 -6.86 -2.87 1.87
N ILE A 7 -6.58 -4.17 1.75
CA ILE A 7 -5.65 -4.86 2.65
C ILE A 7 -4.24 -4.29 2.48
N ALA A 8 -3.79 -4.09 1.24
CA ALA A 8 -2.47 -3.49 0.97
C ALA A 8 -2.35 -2.07 1.53
N GLU A 9 -3.38 -1.24 1.35
CA GLU A 9 -3.49 0.09 1.96
C GLU A 9 -3.30 0.02 3.48
N ALA A 10 -4.03 -0.88 4.16
CA ALA A 10 -3.93 -1.06 5.60
C ALA A 10 -2.54 -1.57 6.06
N LEU A 11 -1.95 -2.52 5.32
CA LEU A 11 -0.62 -3.07 5.63
C LEU A 11 0.47 -2.00 5.52
N ILE A 12 0.48 -1.21 4.45
CA ILE A 12 1.46 -0.14 4.26
C ILE A 12 1.30 0.94 5.34
N VAL A 13 0.06 1.33 5.65
CA VAL A 13 -0.22 2.31 6.72
C VAL A 13 0.28 1.79 8.07
N LYS A 14 0.09 0.50 8.36
CA LYS A 14 0.61 -0.13 9.58
C LYS A 14 2.15 -0.09 9.59
N GLU A 15 2.78 -0.56 8.53
CA GLU A 15 4.24 -0.63 8.41
C GLU A 15 4.90 0.76 8.55
N CYS A 16 4.34 1.78 7.90
CA CYS A 16 4.81 3.17 8.04
C CYS A 16 4.68 3.67 9.48
N ASN A 17 3.58 3.36 10.16
CA ASN A 17 3.34 3.86 11.52
C ASN A 17 4.12 3.10 12.60
N ASP A 18 4.55 1.86 12.32
CA ASP A 18 5.32 1.04 13.25
C ASP A 18 6.84 1.22 13.07
N SER A 19 7.29 1.67 11.90
CA SER A 19 8.71 1.78 11.57
C SER A 19 9.04 3.13 10.90
N ALA A 20 9.81 3.96 11.59
CA ALA A 20 10.27 5.24 11.04
C ALA A 20 11.12 5.06 9.76
N SER A 21 11.92 3.98 9.66
CA SER A 21 12.70 3.71 8.45
C SER A 21 11.80 3.37 7.26
N ALA A 22 10.76 2.56 7.48
CA ALA A 22 9.76 2.27 6.46
C ALA A 22 8.98 3.53 6.07
N ASN A 23 8.54 4.33 7.05
CA ASN A 23 7.84 5.59 6.82
C ASN A 23 8.64 6.53 5.92
N ARG A 24 9.93 6.71 6.22
CA ARG A 24 10.81 7.55 5.40
C ARG A 24 10.96 7.00 3.98
N LYS A 25 11.04 5.68 3.81
CA LYS A 25 11.15 5.03 2.50
C LYS A 25 9.87 5.25 1.68
N TRP A 26 8.71 4.89 2.24
CA TRP A 26 7.41 5.06 1.58
C TRP A 26 7.10 6.54 1.29
N GLY A 27 7.30 7.42 2.27
CA GLY A 27 7.10 8.86 2.14
C GLY A 27 8.03 9.50 1.11
N MET A 28 9.27 9.02 0.97
CA MET A 28 10.19 9.46 -0.08
C MET A 28 9.61 9.16 -1.47
N TYR A 29 9.14 7.94 -1.70
CA TYR A 29 8.51 7.58 -2.97
C TYR A 29 7.22 8.34 -3.21
N ALA A 30 6.35 8.47 -2.21
CA ALA A 30 5.07 9.19 -2.30
C ALA A 30 5.24 10.64 -2.75
N ARG A 31 6.35 11.28 -2.37
CA ARG A 31 6.68 12.66 -2.78
C ARG A 31 7.58 12.74 -4.02
N ARG A 32 7.82 11.63 -4.72
CA ARG A 32 8.74 11.51 -5.88
C ARG A 32 10.19 11.89 -5.57
N GLY A 33 10.60 11.78 -4.31
CA GLY A 33 11.95 12.09 -3.84
C GLY A 33 12.97 11.01 -4.25
N GLN A 34 14.23 11.42 -4.29
CA GLN A 34 15.36 10.55 -4.64
C GLN A 34 16.25 10.20 -3.43
N ARG A 35 16.02 10.86 -2.29
CA ARG A 35 16.82 10.70 -1.07
C ARG A 35 15.92 10.61 0.16
N ILE A 36 16.25 9.68 1.04
CA ILE A 36 15.62 9.52 2.34
C ILE A 36 15.91 10.76 3.19
N ASN A 37 14.88 11.30 3.86
CA ASN A 37 14.98 12.51 4.68
C ASN A 37 14.29 12.31 6.04
N ARG A 38 14.95 12.71 7.13
CA ARG A 38 14.42 12.65 8.51
C ARG A 38 13.23 13.59 8.74
N ALA A 39 13.03 14.62 7.91
CA ALA A 39 11.84 15.46 7.97
C ALA A 39 10.53 14.67 7.83
N LEU A 40 10.58 13.46 7.21
CA LEU A 40 9.44 12.56 7.10
C LEU A 40 9.00 11.95 8.43
N ASP A 41 9.82 12.02 9.48
CA ASP A 41 9.47 11.48 10.80
C ASP A 41 8.32 12.23 11.46
N ARG A 42 8.11 13.50 11.09
CA ARG A 42 6.99 14.33 11.55
C ARG A 42 5.69 14.06 10.82
N PHE A 43 5.69 13.10 9.90
CA PHE A 43 4.53 12.77 9.09
C PHE A 43 4.06 11.36 9.35
N LYS A 44 2.75 11.21 9.46
CA LYS A 44 2.07 9.94 9.69
C LYS A 44 1.32 9.49 8.44
N ALA A 45 1.48 8.23 8.05
CA ALA A 45 0.73 7.66 6.94
C ALA A 45 -0.72 7.36 7.36
N ILE A 46 -1.68 7.73 6.50
CA ILE A 46 -3.10 7.38 6.64
C ILE A 46 -3.65 6.84 5.32
N GLY A 47 -4.55 5.86 5.41
CA GLY A 47 -5.24 5.30 4.24
C GLY A 47 -6.57 5.98 4.00
N THR A 48 -6.75 6.66 2.87
CA THR A 48 -7.93 7.50 2.59
C THR A 48 -9.22 6.71 2.43
N GLY A 49 -9.14 5.41 2.15
CA GLY A 49 -10.28 4.51 2.02
C GLY A 49 -10.58 3.67 3.26
N LEU A 50 -9.80 3.80 4.34
CA LEU A 50 -9.98 3.01 5.55
C LEU A 50 -11.04 3.60 6.50
N ASN A 51 -11.81 2.72 7.16
CA ASN A 51 -12.79 3.14 8.17
C ASN A 51 -12.16 3.89 9.35
N ARG A 52 -10.93 3.53 9.74
CA ARG A 52 -10.19 4.24 10.79
C ARG A 52 -9.98 5.71 10.41
N THR A 53 -9.65 5.98 9.15
CA THR A 53 -9.48 7.36 8.65
C THR A 53 -10.81 8.10 8.63
N LYS A 54 -11.91 7.44 8.24
CA LYS A 54 -13.26 8.03 8.33
C LYS A 54 -13.62 8.49 9.75
N GLN A 55 -13.19 7.75 10.76
CA GLN A 55 -13.48 8.05 12.17
C GLN A 55 -12.55 9.15 12.73
N LEU A 56 -11.25 9.05 12.48
CA LEU A 56 -10.24 9.94 13.09
C LEU A 56 -9.95 11.21 12.27
N TYR A 57 -10.04 11.11 10.94
CA TYR A 57 -9.72 12.18 10.00
C TYR A 57 -10.81 12.28 8.91
N PRO A 58 -12.07 12.61 9.24
CA PRO A 58 -13.19 12.58 8.30
C PRO A 58 -12.99 13.44 7.06
N THR A 59 -12.26 14.56 7.18
CA THR A 59 -11.93 15.47 6.08
C THR A 59 -10.91 14.91 5.09
N LYS A 60 -10.13 13.91 5.49
CA LYS A 60 -9.12 13.22 4.66
C LYS A 60 -9.65 11.91 4.08
N TYR A 61 -10.75 11.39 4.61
CA TYR A 61 -11.40 10.21 4.08
C TYR A 61 -12.02 10.51 2.71
N SER A 62 -11.67 9.71 1.72
CA SER A 62 -12.22 9.83 0.38
C SER A 62 -12.58 8.48 -0.19
N ALA A 63 -13.86 8.14 -0.14
CA ALA A 63 -14.37 6.94 -0.79
C ALA A 63 -14.35 7.04 -2.32
N GLY A 64 -14.29 8.27 -2.86
CA GLY A 64 -14.40 8.56 -4.30
C GLY A 64 -13.09 8.96 -4.99
N ASN A 65 -12.05 9.38 -4.26
CA ASN A 65 -10.74 9.66 -4.86
C ASN A 65 -9.98 8.36 -5.06
N THR A 66 -10.00 7.84 -6.28
CA THR A 66 -9.40 6.54 -6.64
C THR A 66 -7.92 6.61 -6.97
N GLN A 67 -7.26 7.76 -6.78
CA GLN A 67 -5.86 7.94 -7.14
C GLN A 67 -4.92 8.12 -5.93
N ARG A 68 -5.45 8.26 -4.71
CA ARG A 68 -4.63 8.47 -3.50
C ARG A 68 -5.11 7.57 -2.39
N ASP A 69 -4.76 6.29 -2.44
CA ASP A 69 -5.07 5.36 -1.37
C ASP A 69 -4.35 5.72 -0.07
N ILE A 70 -3.12 6.25 -0.14
CA ILE A 70 -2.32 6.59 1.05
C ILE A 70 -1.80 8.01 0.93
N ILE A 71 -1.91 8.78 2.01
CA ILE A 71 -1.32 10.12 2.16
C ILE A 71 -0.58 10.25 3.49
N TRP A 72 0.20 11.31 3.62
CA TRP A 72 0.96 11.64 4.82
C TRP A 72 0.48 12.96 5.40
N ILE A 73 0.08 12.95 6.67
CA ILE A 73 -0.34 14.14 7.43
C ILE A 73 0.70 14.49 8.49
N HIS A 74 0.86 15.77 8.82
CA HIS A 74 1.78 16.19 9.88
C HIS A 74 1.26 15.71 11.26
N GLU A 75 2.17 15.34 12.16
CA GLU A 75 1.81 14.81 13.47
C GLU A 75 1.16 15.86 14.39
N ASP A 76 1.65 17.10 14.32
CA ASP A 76 1.15 18.22 15.13
C ASP A 76 -0.07 18.94 14.49
N ASP A 77 -0.21 18.88 13.16
CA ASP A 77 -1.31 19.51 12.43
C ASP A 77 -1.81 18.60 11.32
N VAL A 78 -2.99 18.00 11.55
CA VAL A 78 -3.61 17.04 10.64
C VAL A 78 -4.14 17.69 9.36
N VAL A 79 -4.20 19.03 9.30
CA VAL A 79 -4.53 19.78 8.08
C VAL A 79 -3.36 19.72 7.12
N ASP A 80 -2.14 19.86 7.63
CA ASP A 80 -0.91 19.88 6.85
C ASP A 80 -0.58 18.49 6.28
N GLU A 81 -0.43 18.44 4.96
CA GLU A 81 -0.07 17.24 4.23
C GLU A 81 1.37 17.32 3.72
N LEU A 82 2.01 16.16 3.59
CA LEU A 82 3.29 16.08 2.90
C LEU A 82 3.09 16.51 1.44
N MET A 83 4.02 17.30 0.90
CA MET A 83 3.94 17.78 -0.50
C MET A 83 4.88 17.02 -1.43
N GLN A 84 4.44 16.82 -2.68
CA GLN A 84 5.27 16.28 -3.76
C GLN A 84 6.43 17.23 -4.08
N MET A 85 7.55 16.65 -4.54
CA MET A 85 8.62 17.41 -5.17
C MET A 85 8.27 17.66 -6.64
N SER A 86 8.33 18.92 -7.08
CA SER A 86 8.10 19.29 -8.49
C SER A 86 9.11 18.60 -9.41
N ARG A 87 8.65 18.14 -10.57
CA ARG A 87 9.54 17.63 -11.63
C ARG A 87 10.24 18.79 -12.30
N GLY A 88 11.45 19.10 -11.84
CA GLY A 88 12.26 20.19 -12.39
C GLY A 88 11.94 21.52 -11.71
N ASP A 89 12.93 22.04 -11.00
CA ASP A 89 12.95 23.42 -10.53
C ASP A 89 12.95 24.36 -11.75
N SER A 90 11.86 25.08 -11.95
CA SER A 90 11.89 26.41 -12.60
C SER A 90 10.60 27.20 -12.42
N ASP A 91 9.47 26.56 -12.13
CA ASP A 91 8.22 27.29 -11.93
C ASP A 91 7.77 27.26 -10.46
N ARG A 92 8.14 28.32 -9.74
CA ARG A 92 7.64 28.69 -8.40
C ARG A 92 6.16 29.08 -8.47
N THR A 93 5.32 28.17 -8.95
CA THR A 93 3.89 28.28 -8.68
C THR A 93 3.68 27.77 -7.25
N ASN A 94 3.06 28.58 -6.39
CA ASN A 94 2.69 28.23 -5.00
C ASN A 94 1.63 27.09 -4.92
N ARG A 95 1.61 26.19 -5.90
CA ARG A 95 0.67 25.07 -6.03
C ARG A 95 1.40 23.80 -5.68
N GLY A 96 1.47 23.51 -4.40
CA GLY A 96 1.92 22.19 -3.95
C GLY A 96 0.82 21.17 -4.21
N VAL A 97 1.16 20.04 -4.80
CA VAL A 97 0.30 18.85 -4.87
C VAL A 97 0.65 17.97 -3.68
N SER A 98 -0.33 17.51 -2.91
CA SER A 98 -0.04 16.60 -1.80
C SER A 98 0.64 15.32 -2.31
N ALA A 99 1.58 14.81 -1.55
CA ALA A 99 2.17 13.51 -1.75
C ALA A 99 1.16 12.42 -1.45
N GLY A 100 1.31 11.29 -2.12
CA GLY A 100 0.47 10.14 -1.88
C GLY A 100 0.91 8.96 -2.71
N LEU A 101 0.22 7.84 -2.54
CA LEU A 101 0.43 6.63 -3.33
C LEU A 101 -0.92 6.08 -3.78
N GLN A 102 -0.95 5.61 -5.02
CA GLN A 102 -1.98 4.70 -5.49
C GLN A 102 -1.47 3.27 -5.34
N VAL A 103 -2.30 2.38 -4.81
CA VAL A 103 -1.92 0.98 -4.61
C VAL A 103 -2.74 0.08 -5.54
N LYS A 104 -2.07 -0.83 -6.23
CA LYS A 104 -2.70 -1.89 -7.02
C LYS A 104 -2.10 -3.24 -6.67
N VAL A 105 -2.96 -4.26 -6.63
CA VAL A 105 -2.60 -5.65 -6.34
C VAL A 105 -3.29 -6.55 -7.37
N SER A 106 -2.52 -7.40 -8.05
CA SER A 106 -3.04 -8.30 -9.09
C SER A 106 -2.13 -9.50 -9.34
N PHE A 107 -2.70 -10.56 -9.95
CA PHE A 107 -1.96 -11.65 -10.59
C PHE A 107 -1.74 -11.42 -12.09
N ASP A 108 -2.44 -10.44 -12.66
CA ASP A 108 -2.32 -10.04 -14.06
C ASP A 108 -2.31 -8.52 -14.13
N GLY A 109 -1.11 -7.97 -14.19
CA GLY A 109 -0.85 -6.55 -14.32
C GLY A 109 -1.02 -6.07 -15.75
N MET A 110 -0.92 -6.93 -16.77
CA MET A 110 -1.13 -6.53 -18.17
C MET A 110 -2.61 -6.24 -18.46
N SER A 111 -3.52 -6.97 -17.83
CA SER A 111 -4.96 -6.73 -17.97
C SER A 111 -5.50 -5.68 -16.99
N TYR A 112 -4.77 -5.39 -15.89
CA TYR A 112 -5.27 -4.53 -14.82
C TYR A 112 -4.49 -3.22 -14.62
N VAL A 113 -3.16 -3.26 -14.63
CA VAL A 113 -2.30 -2.09 -14.34
C VAL A 113 -1.92 -1.37 -15.62
N TYR A 114 -1.50 -2.09 -16.65
CA TYR A 114 -1.10 -1.53 -17.94
C TYR A 114 -2.18 -0.64 -18.59
N PRO A 115 -3.45 -1.07 -18.79
CA PRO A 115 -4.46 -0.23 -19.41
C PRO A 115 -4.76 1.02 -18.58
N ASP A 116 -4.72 0.89 -17.26
CA ASP A 116 -4.94 2.01 -16.34
C ASP A 116 -3.81 3.04 -16.41
N MET A 117 -2.55 2.61 -16.48
CA MET A 117 -1.40 3.51 -16.64
C MET A 117 -1.39 4.20 -18.01
N LYS A 118 -1.94 3.55 -19.04
CA LYS A 118 -2.05 4.11 -20.39
C LYS A 118 -3.19 5.14 -20.50
N SER A 119 -4.31 4.86 -19.86
CA SER A 119 -5.53 5.69 -19.92
C SER A 119 -5.55 6.83 -18.90
N SER A 120 -4.89 6.65 -17.74
CA SER A 120 -4.90 7.60 -16.64
C SER A 120 -3.50 8.19 -16.43
N ARG A 121 -3.39 9.51 -16.50
CA ARG A 121 -2.21 10.21 -15.98
C ARG A 121 -2.34 10.30 -14.46
N TYR A 122 -1.80 9.31 -13.76
CA TYR A 122 -1.78 9.30 -12.31
C TYR A 122 -1.06 10.54 -11.76
N GLU A 123 -1.72 11.24 -10.84
CA GLU A 123 -1.14 12.42 -10.18
C GLU A 123 -0.05 12.04 -9.18
N VAL A 124 -0.14 10.84 -8.61
CA VAL A 124 0.78 10.30 -7.61
C VAL A 124 1.40 8.99 -8.11
N PRO A 125 2.55 8.58 -7.55
CA PRO A 125 3.14 7.29 -7.87
C PRO A 125 2.20 6.11 -7.60
N LEU A 126 2.19 5.16 -8.54
CA LEU A 126 1.49 3.90 -8.43
C LEU A 126 2.44 2.80 -7.95
N VAL A 127 2.05 2.15 -6.87
CA VAL A 127 2.71 0.98 -6.32
C VAL A 127 1.96 -0.26 -6.74
N TYR A 128 2.63 -1.13 -7.47
CA TYR A 128 2.05 -2.39 -7.95
C TYR A 128 2.64 -3.59 -7.21
N PHE A 129 1.80 -4.31 -6.48
CA PHE A 129 2.11 -5.64 -5.94
C PHE A 129 1.70 -6.72 -6.95
N ASP A 130 2.69 -7.25 -7.64
CA ASP A 130 2.59 -8.28 -8.67
C ASP A 130 2.63 -9.69 -8.06
N LEU A 131 1.46 -10.22 -7.70
CA LEU A 131 1.38 -11.50 -6.98
C LEU A 131 1.84 -12.71 -7.82
N SER A 132 1.95 -12.54 -9.15
CA SER A 132 2.48 -13.52 -10.09
C SER A 132 3.92 -13.23 -10.57
N GLY A 133 4.55 -12.14 -10.10
CA GLY A 133 5.90 -11.75 -10.54
C GLY A 133 5.94 -11.07 -11.91
N ASP A 134 4.84 -10.47 -12.38
CA ASP A 134 4.75 -9.88 -13.71
C ASP A 134 5.10 -8.38 -13.80
N PHE A 135 5.64 -7.78 -12.73
CA PHE A 135 5.99 -6.35 -12.70
C PHE A 135 6.91 -5.95 -13.85
N VAL A 136 7.98 -6.71 -14.11
CA VAL A 136 8.96 -6.40 -15.17
C VAL A 136 8.30 -6.36 -16.55
N LYS A 137 7.34 -7.26 -16.81
CA LYS A 137 6.59 -7.31 -18.06
C LYS A 137 5.75 -6.04 -18.24
N VAL A 138 5.04 -5.63 -17.18
CA VAL A 138 4.24 -4.39 -17.19
C VAL A 138 5.13 -3.16 -17.34
N ALA A 139 6.23 -3.08 -16.59
CA ALA A 139 7.17 -1.97 -16.63
C ALA A 139 7.78 -1.79 -18.02
N ASN A 140 8.17 -2.88 -18.69
CA ASN A 140 8.71 -2.83 -20.05
C ASN A 140 7.67 -2.35 -21.06
N ALA A 141 6.41 -2.81 -20.94
CA ALA A 141 5.33 -2.36 -21.81
C ALA A 141 5.03 -0.87 -21.62
N ILE A 142 4.99 -0.40 -20.37
CA ILE A 142 4.78 1.02 -20.04
C ILE A 142 5.96 1.88 -20.50
N TYR A 143 7.20 1.44 -20.28
CA TYR A 143 8.38 2.16 -20.74
C TYR A 143 8.37 2.36 -22.27
N LYS A 144 7.93 1.34 -23.01
CA LYS A 144 7.81 1.40 -24.47
C LYS A 144 6.67 2.31 -24.94
N ASP A 145 5.51 2.20 -24.32
CA ASP A 145 4.28 2.79 -24.86
C ASP A 145 3.91 4.15 -24.22
N CYS A 146 4.51 4.48 -23.07
CA CYS A 146 4.17 5.65 -22.25
C CYS A 146 5.44 6.43 -21.83
N PRO A 147 6.09 7.19 -22.72
CA PRO A 147 7.40 7.83 -22.47
C PRO A 147 7.39 8.89 -21.35
N GLY A 148 6.22 9.32 -20.87
CA GLY A 148 6.08 10.26 -19.76
C GLY A 148 6.06 9.61 -18.36
N ILE A 149 6.07 8.28 -18.29
CA ILE A 149 6.00 7.52 -17.04
C ILE A 149 7.40 6.99 -16.72
N VAL A 150 7.93 7.39 -15.56
CA VAL A 150 9.26 6.99 -15.09
C VAL A 150 9.14 5.79 -14.17
N ILE A 151 9.75 4.66 -14.56
CA ILE A 151 9.81 3.46 -13.72
C ILE A 151 10.65 3.76 -12.47
N ASN A 152 10.24 3.22 -11.32
CA ASN A 152 10.77 3.49 -9.98
C ASN A 152 10.53 4.92 -9.45
N GLN A 153 9.71 5.73 -10.15
CA GLN A 153 9.25 7.01 -9.63
C GLN A 153 7.72 7.17 -9.75
N ASP A 154 7.15 6.82 -10.90
CA ASP A 154 5.70 6.84 -11.15
C ASP A 154 5.08 5.44 -11.09
N LEU A 155 5.81 4.41 -11.53
CA LEU A 155 5.42 3.01 -11.36
C LEU A 155 6.49 2.31 -10.53
N ILE A 156 6.12 1.79 -9.37
CA ILE A 156 7.06 1.23 -8.40
C ILE A 156 6.61 -0.19 -8.04
N SER A 157 7.56 -1.11 -7.94
CA SER A 157 7.29 -2.47 -7.46
C SER A 157 7.02 -2.42 -5.96
N GLY A 158 5.86 -2.94 -5.54
CA GLY A 158 5.51 -3.10 -4.15
C GLY A 158 6.46 -4.05 -3.41
N GLN A 159 6.94 -5.10 -4.09
CA GLN A 159 7.92 -6.04 -3.55
C GLN A 159 9.26 -5.36 -3.24
N PHE A 160 9.69 -4.43 -4.10
CA PHE A 160 10.89 -3.64 -3.88
C PHE A 160 10.75 -2.67 -2.69
N LEU A 161 9.55 -2.14 -2.46
CA LEU A 161 9.28 -1.25 -1.32
C LEU A 161 9.18 -2.02 0.00
N SER A 162 8.36 -3.07 0.04
CA SER A 162 8.24 -3.97 1.19
C SER A 162 7.99 -5.40 0.72
N ARG A 163 9.00 -6.24 0.93
CA ARG A 163 8.91 -7.67 0.68
C ARG A 163 7.90 -8.33 1.64
N GLU A 164 7.88 -7.89 2.89
CA GLU A 164 6.98 -8.39 3.93
C GLU A 164 5.51 -8.15 3.55
N CYS A 165 5.15 -6.91 3.15
CA CYS A 165 3.81 -6.62 2.67
C CYS A 165 3.43 -7.46 1.45
N HIS A 166 4.37 -7.66 0.52
CA HIS A 166 4.14 -8.47 -0.68
C HIS A 166 3.86 -9.95 -0.33
N GLU A 167 4.64 -10.54 0.58
CA GLU A 167 4.47 -11.93 1.01
C GLU A 167 3.13 -12.13 1.73
N VAL A 168 2.73 -11.20 2.61
CA VAL A 168 1.42 -11.23 3.27
C VAL A 168 0.27 -11.13 2.26
N LEU A 169 0.35 -10.20 1.30
CA LEU A 169 -0.69 -10.07 0.27
C LEU A 169 -0.82 -11.32 -0.59
N ARG A 170 0.31 -11.95 -0.92
CA ARG A 170 0.34 -13.20 -1.69
C ARG A 170 -0.26 -14.37 -0.90
N SER A 171 0.05 -14.49 0.39
CA SER A 171 -0.50 -15.58 1.23
C SER A 171 -2.00 -15.40 1.48
N TYR A 172 -2.46 -14.16 1.64
CA TYR A 172 -3.88 -13.88 1.92
C TYR A 172 -4.78 -14.04 0.70
N TYR A 173 -4.22 -14.03 -0.52
CA TYR A 173 -5.01 -14.08 -1.74
C TYR A 173 -6.03 -15.23 -1.77
N GLY A 174 -5.57 -16.47 -1.52
CA GLY A 174 -6.42 -17.66 -1.60
C GLY A 174 -7.56 -17.58 -0.58
N VAL A 175 -7.22 -17.29 0.67
CA VAL A 175 -8.17 -17.15 1.78
C VAL A 175 -9.20 -16.06 1.48
N VAL A 176 -8.76 -14.87 1.05
CA VAL A 176 -9.65 -13.75 0.72
C VAL A 176 -10.53 -14.07 -0.48
N LEU A 177 -10.00 -14.74 -1.50
CA LEU A 177 -10.77 -15.15 -2.67
C LEU A 177 -11.88 -16.13 -2.30
N ASP A 178 -11.59 -17.10 -1.44
CA ASP A 178 -12.55 -18.11 -1.01
C ASP A 178 -13.59 -17.54 -0.04
N LEU A 179 -13.19 -16.62 0.86
CA LEU A 179 -14.10 -15.85 1.70
C LEU A 179 -15.08 -15.01 0.85
N VAL A 180 -14.56 -14.25 -0.12
CA VAL A 180 -15.40 -13.39 -0.98
C VAL A 180 -16.33 -14.21 -1.88
N LYS A 181 -15.92 -15.41 -2.30
CA LYS A 181 -16.77 -16.33 -3.07
C LYS A 181 -17.76 -17.12 -2.21
N GLY A 182 -17.72 -16.96 -0.89
CA GLY A 182 -18.55 -17.74 0.05
C GLY A 182 -18.19 -19.23 0.10
N LYS A 183 -17.00 -19.61 -0.39
CA LYS A 183 -16.46 -20.98 -0.32
C LYS A 183 -15.86 -21.29 1.04
N LEU A 184 -15.41 -20.24 1.73
CA LEU A 184 -14.87 -20.29 3.07
C LEU A 184 -15.67 -19.29 3.91
N ARG A 185 -16.10 -19.67 5.10
CA ARG A 185 -16.64 -18.74 6.10
C ARG A 185 -15.55 -18.41 7.11
N PRO A 186 -15.61 -17.25 7.77
CA PRO A 186 -14.73 -16.95 8.90
C PRO A 186 -14.76 -18.06 9.97
N ASP A 187 -15.94 -18.64 10.23
CA ASP A 187 -16.10 -19.77 11.15
C ASP A 187 -15.32 -21.01 10.72
N ASP A 188 -15.19 -21.28 9.42
CA ASP A 188 -14.50 -22.47 8.90
C ASP A 188 -12.98 -22.38 9.12
N ILE A 189 -12.43 -21.15 9.20
CA ILE A 189 -11.01 -20.91 9.52
C ILE A 189 -10.74 -21.20 11.00
N VAL A 190 -11.70 -20.90 11.88
CA VAL A 190 -11.56 -21.06 13.34
C VAL A 190 -11.95 -22.47 13.80
N ARG A 191 -12.82 -23.16 13.07
CA ARG A 191 -13.38 -24.47 13.43
C ARG A 191 -12.57 -25.68 12.96
N ASP A 192 -11.58 -25.51 12.10
CA ASP A 192 -10.66 -26.59 11.81
C ASP A 192 -9.73 -26.76 13.02
N GLU A 193 -10.17 -27.57 13.99
CA GLU A 193 -9.46 -27.82 15.25
C GLU A 193 -8.02 -28.27 15.01
N VAL A 194 -7.78 -29.05 13.95
CA VAL A 194 -6.44 -29.57 13.63
C VAL A 194 -5.53 -28.47 13.11
N LEU A 195 -6.01 -27.64 12.19
CA LEU A 195 -5.24 -26.48 11.69
C LEU A 195 -5.04 -25.43 12.78
N PHE A 196 -6.06 -25.18 13.62
CA PHE A 196 -5.99 -24.18 14.67
C PHE A 196 -5.06 -24.62 15.80
N ASP A 197 -5.08 -25.89 16.21
CA ASP A 197 -4.11 -26.43 17.17
C ASP A 197 -2.68 -26.45 16.61
N ALA A 198 -2.50 -26.82 15.34
CA ALA A 198 -1.20 -26.77 14.68
C ALA A 198 -0.65 -25.34 14.61
N PHE A 199 -1.49 -24.37 14.25
CA PHE A 199 -1.13 -22.95 14.23
C PHE A 199 -0.84 -22.41 15.64
N LYS A 200 -1.68 -22.73 16.62
CA LYS A 200 -1.48 -22.34 18.02
C LYS A 200 -0.16 -22.86 18.56
N LYS A 201 0.17 -24.13 18.27
CA LYS A 201 1.44 -24.75 18.65
C LYS A 201 2.63 -24.06 17.99
N ASP A 202 2.58 -23.80 16.68
CA ASP A 202 3.65 -23.10 15.96
C ASP A 202 3.87 -21.66 16.50
N VAL A 203 2.79 -20.92 16.77
CA VAL A 203 2.86 -19.57 17.37
C VAL A 203 3.42 -19.59 18.80
N GLN A 204 3.09 -20.63 19.59
CA GLN A 204 3.64 -20.82 20.95
C GLN A 204 5.13 -21.18 20.90
N GLU A 205 5.56 -22.01 19.95
CA GLU A 205 6.96 -22.40 19.74
C GLU A 205 7.81 -21.22 19.23
N GLN A 206 7.25 -20.35 18.40
CA GLN A 206 7.92 -19.13 17.92
C GLN A 206 7.98 -18.00 18.96
N ASN A 207 7.04 -17.95 19.91
CA ASN A 207 6.98 -16.93 20.97
C ASN A 207 7.34 -17.49 22.35
N LEU A 208 8.46 -18.22 22.46
CA LEU A 208 9.00 -18.74 23.73
C LEU A 208 8.81 -17.72 24.88
N HIS A 209 7.82 -18.01 25.75
CA HIS A 209 7.44 -17.35 27.02
C HIS A 209 6.18 -16.48 27.13
N LYS A 210 5.17 -16.56 26.25
CA LYS A 210 3.83 -16.05 26.62
C LYS A 210 2.70 -17.03 26.32
N GLU A 211 2.07 -17.53 27.39
CA GLU A 211 0.79 -18.24 27.30
C GLU A 211 -0.27 -17.29 26.73
N ILE A 212 -0.86 -17.68 25.60
CA ILE A 212 -2.02 -16.98 25.03
C ILE A 212 -3.26 -17.51 25.77
N ILE A 213 -3.78 -16.73 26.71
CA ILE A 213 -5.13 -16.93 27.28
C ILE A 213 -6.10 -16.22 26.35
N VAL A 214 -6.93 -17.00 25.65
CA VAL A 214 -8.08 -16.48 24.91
C VAL A 214 -9.31 -16.64 25.80
N VAL A 215 -9.95 -15.52 26.15
CA VAL A 215 -11.29 -15.46 26.79
C VAL A 215 -12.32 -15.26 25.69
#